data_AF-A0A1X9YKQ5-F1
#
_entry.id   AF-A0A1X9YKQ5-F1
#
_cell.length_a   1.000
_cell.length_b   1.000
_cell.length_c   1.000
_cell.angle_alpha   90.00
_cell.angle_beta   90.00
_cell.angle_gamma   90.00
#
_symmetry.space_group_name_H-M   'P 1'
#
loop_
_entity.id
_entity.type
_entity.pdbx_description
1 polymer ?
#
loop_
_entity_poly.entity_id
_entity_poly.type
_entity_poly.pdbx_seq_one_letter_code
_entity_poly.pdbx_strand_id
1 'polypeptide(L)'
;MMPEPAEALRVFSKLRGLGVEISIDDFGTGYSNLRYLERFPLTEIKIDRSFVRDVEHSSAKQVIVETIIKLSKALNIRVVAEGIETEAEFSFMRSLGCSVGQGYLFSRPLDASAFDDFIENHAISSGISQRSNLLT
;
A
#
# COMPACT_ATOMS: atom_id res chain seq x y z
N MET A 1 -3.44 -18.59 -16.02
CA MET A 1 -3.85 -17.87 -17.24
C MET A 1 -4.58 -16.62 -16.78
N MET A 2 -4.05 -15.42 -17.05
CA MET A 2 -4.76 -14.18 -16.72
C MET A 2 -6.06 -14.15 -17.53
N PRO A 3 -7.23 -13.86 -16.92
CA PRO A 3 -8.46 -13.67 -17.68
C PRO A 3 -8.22 -12.63 -18.78
N GLU A 4 -8.93 -12.78 -19.90
CA GLU A 4 -8.89 -11.84 -21.02
C GLU A 4 -9.07 -10.41 -20.44
N PRO A 5 -8.20 -9.43 -20.75
CA PRO A 5 -8.16 -8.14 -20.04
C PRO A 5 -9.52 -7.43 -19.95
N ALA A 6 -10.43 -7.69 -20.90
CA ALA A 6 -11.79 -7.17 -20.88
C ALA A 6 -12.67 -7.76 -19.77
N GLU A 7 -12.48 -9.03 -19.41
CA GLU A 7 -13.24 -9.71 -18.36
C GLU A 7 -12.82 -9.25 -16.97
N ALA A 8 -11.52 -9.17 -16.71
CA ALA A 8 -10.99 -8.63 -15.46
C ALA A 8 -11.52 -7.21 -15.20
N LEU A 9 -11.55 -6.37 -16.25
CA LEU A 9 -12.02 -5.00 -16.13
C LEU A 9 -13.50 -4.93 -15.71
N ARG A 10 -14.34 -5.78 -16.30
CA ARG A 10 -15.76 -5.87 -15.93
C ARG A 10 -15.94 -6.29 -14.47
N VAL A 11 -15.19 -7.30 -14.03
CA VAL A 11 -15.27 -7.81 -12.65
C VAL A 11 -14.81 -6.74 -11.66
N PHE A 12 -13.64 -6.12 -11.89
CA PHE A 12 -13.12 -5.08 -11.00
C PHE A 12 -14.04 -3.87 -10.95
N SER A 13 -14.63 -3.46 -12.08
CA SER A 13 -15.60 -2.36 -12.11
C SER A 13 -16.85 -2.68 -11.28
N LYS A 14 -17.35 -3.92 -11.32
CA LYS A 14 -18.46 -4.36 -10.46
C LYS A 14 -18.09 -4.33 -8.98
N LEU A 15 -16.91 -4.83 -8.62
CA LEU A 15 -16.41 -4.79 -7.24
C LEU A 15 -16.26 -3.35 -6.73
N ARG A 16 -15.74 -2.44 -7.55
CA ARG A 16 -15.67 -1.00 -7.25
C ARG A 16 -17.05 -0.38 -7.07
N GLY A 17 -18.03 -0.79 -7.88
CA GLY A 17 -19.43 -0.39 -7.71
C GLY A 17 -20.04 -0.81 -6.37
N LEU A 18 -19.49 -1.84 -5.71
CA LEU A 18 -19.86 -2.29 -4.36
C LEU A 18 -19.04 -1.62 -3.25
N GLY A 19 -18.09 -0.72 -3.60
CA GLY A 19 -17.21 -0.07 -2.64
C GLY A 19 -15.94 -0.86 -2.27
N VAL A 20 -15.70 -2.01 -2.88
CA VAL A 20 -14.47 -2.81 -2.65
C VAL A 20 -13.27 -2.09 -3.24
N GLU A 21 -12.12 -2.15 -2.56
CA GLU A 21 -10.88 -1.52 -3.01
C GLU A 21 -10.02 -2.45 -3.89
N ILE A 22 -9.50 -1.82 -4.95
CA ILE A 22 -8.60 -2.23 -6.04
C ILE A 22 -7.10 -2.24 -5.74
N SER A 23 -6.47 -3.25 -5.14
CA SER A 23 -5.01 -3.25 -4.94
C SER A 23 -4.26 -4.12 -5.95
N ILE A 24 -3.11 -3.64 -6.46
CA ILE A 24 -2.14 -4.45 -7.21
C ILE A 24 -0.96 -4.78 -6.32
N ASP A 25 -0.68 -6.08 -6.19
CA ASP A 25 0.46 -6.61 -5.45
C ASP A 25 1.74 -6.69 -6.29
N ASP A 26 2.90 -6.77 -5.63
CA ASP A 26 4.22 -6.97 -6.22
C ASP A 26 4.61 -5.96 -7.34
N PHE A 27 4.12 -4.72 -7.26
CA PHE A 27 4.29 -3.74 -8.34
C PHE A 27 5.76 -3.35 -8.53
N GLY A 28 6.21 -3.38 -9.78
CA GLY A 28 7.58 -3.15 -10.19
C GLY A 28 8.35 -4.44 -10.49
N THR A 29 7.88 -5.61 -10.06
CA THR A 29 8.52 -6.90 -10.42
C THR A 29 7.94 -7.45 -11.73
N GLY A 30 8.80 -7.94 -12.62
CA GLY A 30 8.39 -8.47 -13.93
C GLY A 30 7.81 -7.41 -14.90
N TYR A 31 6.86 -7.82 -15.76
CA TYR A 31 6.20 -6.92 -16.72
C TYR A 31 5.08 -6.13 -16.04
N SER A 32 5.44 -5.06 -15.34
CA SER A 32 4.47 -4.06 -14.87
C SER A 32 3.95 -3.27 -16.05
N ASN A 33 2.80 -3.69 -16.61
CA ASN A 33 2.19 -2.99 -17.74
C ASN A 33 1.52 -1.71 -17.23
N LEU A 34 2.17 -0.55 -17.42
CA LEU A 34 1.62 0.76 -17.05
C LEU A 34 0.23 1.01 -17.64
N ARG A 35 -0.13 0.35 -18.75
CA ARG A 35 -1.49 0.39 -19.33
C ARG A 35 -2.56 -0.14 -18.37
N TYR A 36 -2.20 -0.96 -17.40
CA TYR A 36 -3.15 -1.41 -16.37
C TYR A 36 -3.51 -0.29 -15.40
N LEU A 37 -2.56 0.58 -15.07
CA LEU A 37 -2.82 1.75 -14.21
C LEU A 37 -3.80 2.73 -14.86
N GLU A 38 -3.76 2.84 -16.20
CA GLU A 38 -4.68 3.67 -16.96
C GLU A 38 -6.08 3.05 -17.08
N ARG A 39 -6.17 1.72 -17.24
CA ARG A 39 -7.42 1.06 -17.64
C ARG A 39 -8.23 0.49 -16.49
N PHE A 40 -7.58 0.01 -15.44
CA PHE A 40 -8.27 -0.64 -14.33
C PHE A 40 -8.66 0.37 -13.26
N PRO A 41 -9.80 0.18 -12.58
CA PRO A 41 -10.26 1.09 -11.55
C PRO A 41 -9.55 0.81 -10.21
N LEU A 42 -8.22 0.97 -10.22
CA LEU A 42 -7.36 0.71 -9.08
C LEU A 42 -7.51 1.80 -8.01
N THR A 43 -7.27 1.42 -6.76
CA THR A 43 -7.20 2.36 -5.62
C THR A 43 -5.86 2.33 -4.93
N GLU A 44 -5.11 1.25 -5.10
CA GLU A 44 -3.87 1.02 -4.39
C GLU A 44 -2.86 0.24 -5.25
N ILE A 45 -1.59 0.57 -5.05
CA ILE A 45 -0.44 -0.18 -5.56
C ILE A 45 0.47 -0.48 -4.37
N LYS A 46 0.94 -1.71 -4.29
CA LYS A 46 1.94 -2.11 -3.31
C LYS A 46 3.30 -2.22 -4.00
N ILE A 47 4.28 -1.42 -3.56
CA ILE A 47 5.65 -1.46 -4.06
C ILE A 47 6.34 -2.66 -3.42
N ASP A 48 6.77 -3.60 -4.25
CA ASP A 48 7.41 -4.83 -3.79
C ASP A 48 8.66 -4.54 -2.93
N ARG A 49 8.88 -5.41 -1.95
CA ARG A 49 10.01 -5.33 -1.02
C ARG A 49 11.38 -5.30 -1.71
N SER A 50 11.52 -5.85 -2.92
CA SER A 50 12.81 -5.82 -3.63
C SER A 50 13.24 -4.40 -4.00
N PHE A 51 12.29 -3.46 -4.14
CA PHE A 51 12.57 -2.04 -4.36
C PHE A 51 12.72 -1.25 -3.06
N VAL A 52 12.02 -1.66 -2.00
CA VAL A 52 12.08 -0.99 -0.69
C VAL A 52 13.36 -1.33 0.06
N ARG A 53 13.77 -2.60 0.03
CA ARG A 53 14.94 -3.09 0.77
C ARG A 53 16.21 -2.37 0.35
N ASP A 54 16.99 -1.86 1.30
CA ASP A 54 18.27 -1.15 1.07
C ASP A 54 18.15 0.03 0.08
N VAL A 55 16.97 0.64 -0.05
CA VAL A 55 16.68 1.71 -1.03
C VAL A 55 17.56 2.94 -0.82
N GLU A 56 17.92 3.26 0.42
CA GLU A 56 18.82 4.34 0.81
C GLU A 56 20.23 4.20 0.20
N HIS A 57 20.62 2.99 -0.19
CA HIS A 57 21.95 2.66 -0.72
C HIS A 57 21.98 2.46 -2.25
N SER A 58 20.84 2.57 -2.93
CA SER A 58 20.76 2.33 -4.39
C SER A 58 20.06 3.48 -5.11
N SER A 59 20.84 4.33 -5.79
CA SER A 59 20.29 5.42 -6.60
C SER A 59 19.27 4.95 -7.65
N ALA A 60 19.48 3.76 -8.22
CA ALA A 60 18.54 3.15 -9.15
C ALA A 60 17.19 2.82 -8.47
N LYS A 61 17.20 2.19 -7.28
CA LYS A 61 15.96 1.92 -6.53
C LYS A 61 15.27 3.22 -6.13
N GLN A 62 16.02 4.23 -5.69
CA GLN A 62 15.47 5.54 -5.32
C GLN A 62 14.71 6.18 -6.47
N VAL A 63 15.31 6.24 -7.67
CA VAL A 63 14.67 6.79 -8.87
C VAL A 63 13.41 6.01 -9.24
N ILE A 64 13.44 4.68 -9.17
CA ILE A 64 12.29 3.84 -9.50
C ILE A 64 11.15 4.07 -8.50
N VAL A 65 11.43 4.00 -7.20
CA VAL A 65 10.43 4.21 -6.13
C VAL A 65 9.82 5.61 -6.23
N GLU A 66 10.66 6.64 -6.39
CA GLU A 66 10.19 8.02 -6.56
C GLU A 66 9.27 8.16 -7.79
N THR A 67 9.63 7.52 -8.90
CA THR A 67 8.82 7.53 -10.13
C THR A 67 7.47 6.86 -9.90
N ILE A 68 7.44 5.70 -9.24
CA ILE A 68 6.20 4.99 -8.92
C ILE A 68 5.30 5.86 -8.03
N ILE A 69 5.84 6.45 -6.96
CA ILE A 69 5.06 7.29 -6.04
C ILE A 69 4.48 8.51 -6.77
N LYS A 70 5.28 9.18 -7.60
CA LYS A 70 4.81 10.34 -8.40
C LYS A 70 3.70 9.94 -9.38
N LEU A 71 3.87 8.82 -10.08
CA LEU A 71 2.87 8.32 -11.01
C LEU A 71 1.56 7.96 -10.30
N SER A 72 1.63 7.21 -9.20
CA SER A 72 0.46 6.82 -8.41
C SER A 72 -0.28 8.05 -7.88
N LYS A 73 0.44 9.07 -7.39
CA LYS A 73 -0.15 10.34 -6.97
C LYS A 73 -0.87 11.06 -8.11
N ALA A 74 -0.28 11.10 -9.30
CA ALA A 74 -0.91 11.72 -10.48
C ALA A 74 -2.20 10.99 -10.92
N LEU A 75 -2.29 9.69 -10.63
CA LEU A 75 -3.46 8.85 -10.92
C LEU A 75 -4.46 8.74 -9.76
N ASN A 76 -4.23 9.45 -8.64
CA ASN A 76 -5.00 9.32 -7.39
C ASN A 76 -5.05 7.87 -6.86
N ILE A 77 -3.96 7.14 -7.01
CA ILE A 77 -3.78 5.78 -6.50
C ILE A 77 -2.91 5.84 -5.24
N ARG A 78 -3.35 5.19 -4.16
CA ARG A 78 -2.56 5.09 -2.93
C ARG A 78 -1.38 4.14 -3.10
N VAL A 79 -0.32 4.37 -2.36
CA VAL A 79 0.88 3.53 -2.39
C VAL A 79 1.13 2.92 -1.02
N VAL A 80 1.35 1.61 -0.99
CA VAL A 80 1.84 0.86 0.17
C VAL A 80 3.26 0.41 -0.10
N ALA A 81 4.18 0.69 0.81
CA ALA A 81 5.54 0.18 0.77
C ALA A 81 5.64 -1.17 1.48
N GLU A 82 6.05 -2.24 0.78
CA GLU A 82 6.18 -3.56 1.39
C GLU A 82 7.59 -3.89 1.85
N GLY A 83 7.66 -4.70 2.91
CA GLY A 83 8.93 -5.21 3.43
C GLY A 83 9.82 -4.14 4.04
N ILE A 84 9.24 -3.12 4.68
CA ILE A 84 10.02 -2.17 5.49
C ILE A 84 10.56 -2.89 6.73
N GLU A 85 11.88 -3.00 6.83
CA GLU A 85 12.57 -3.65 7.94
C GLU A 85 13.41 -2.66 8.76
N THR A 86 13.76 -1.49 8.21
CA THR A 86 14.59 -0.48 8.89
C THR A 86 13.93 0.91 8.95
N GLU A 87 14.32 1.69 9.96
CA GLU A 87 13.92 3.10 10.08
C GLU A 87 14.42 3.95 8.91
N ALA A 88 15.54 3.58 8.28
CA ALA A 88 16.08 4.27 7.11
C ALA A 88 15.17 4.07 5.89
N GLU A 89 14.73 2.83 5.63
CA GLU A 89 13.75 2.50 4.59
C GLU A 89 12.42 3.23 4.85
N PHE A 90 11.91 3.18 6.08
CA PHE A 90 10.69 3.90 6.46
C PHE A 90 10.81 5.41 6.23
N SER A 91 11.89 6.02 6.71
CA SER A 91 12.15 7.45 6.57
C SER A 91 12.26 7.86 5.11
N PHE A 92 12.91 7.04 4.29
CA PHE A 92 13.00 7.25 2.84
C PHE A 92 11.61 7.24 2.19
N MET A 93 10.82 6.19 2.41
CA MET A 93 9.47 6.08 1.83
C MET A 93 8.57 7.23 2.26
N ARG A 94 8.63 7.60 3.55
CA ARG A 94 7.87 8.72 4.11
C ARG A 94 8.29 10.07 3.51
N SER A 95 9.58 10.27 3.24
CA SER A 95 10.09 11.51 2.64
C SER A 95 9.55 11.74 1.22
N LEU A 96 9.24 10.66 0.50
CA LEU A 96 8.61 10.69 -0.82
C LEU A 96 7.09 10.88 -0.76
N GLY A 97 6.50 10.91 0.45
CA GLY A 97 5.07 11.04 0.66
C GLY A 97 4.30 9.71 0.65
N CYS A 98 4.98 8.56 0.73
CA CYS A 98 4.32 7.28 0.97
C CYS A 98 3.97 7.17 2.46
N SER A 99 2.68 7.24 2.77
CA SER A 99 2.18 7.28 4.15
C SER A 99 1.75 5.92 4.69
N VAL A 100 1.75 4.88 3.87
CA VAL A 100 1.33 3.52 4.25
C VAL A 100 2.49 2.57 4.02
N GLY A 101 2.84 1.80 5.04
CA GLY A 101 3.93 0.84 5.00
C GLY A 101 3.55 -0.46 5.69
N GLN A 102 4.12 -1.55 5.20
CA GLN A 102 4.01 -2.88 5.76
C GLN A 102 5.42 -3.48 5.87
N GLY A 103 5.73 -4.12 6.99
CA GLY A 103 7.00 -4.82 7.15
C GLY A 103 7.37 -5.09 8.59
N TYR A 104 8.47 -5.81 8.79
CA TYR A 104 8.90 -6.29 10.11
C TYR A 104 9.38 -5.19 11.04
N LEU A 105 9.64 -3.98 10.53
CA LEU A 105 9.83 -2.80 11.38
C LEU A 105 8.61 -2.56 12.29
N PHE A 106 7.40 -2.80 11.78
CA PHE A 106 6.16 -2.58 12.52
C PHE A 106 5.74 -3.83 13.29
N SER A 107 5.61 -4.95 12.58
CA SER A 107 5.28 -6.25 13.16
C SER A 107 5.53 -7.36 12.15
N ARG A 108 5.79 -8.57 12.64
CA ARG A 108 5.74 -9.79 11.82
C ARG A 108 4.29 -10.20 11.61
N PRO A 109 3.96 -11.02 10.60
CA PRO A 109 2.63 -11.63 10.49
C PRO A 109 2.24 -12.32 11.80
N LEU A 110 1.06 -11.97 12.31
CA LEU A 110 0.51 -12.46 13.56
C LEU A 110 -0.64 -13.42 13.26
N ASP A 111 -0.86 -14.38 14.16
CA ASP A 111 -2.15 -15.08 14.19
C ASP A 111 -3.25 -14.14 14.71
N ALA A 112 -4.50 -14.59 14.65
CA ALA A 112 -5.65 -13.77 15.02
C ALA A 112 -5.57 -13.27 16.47
N SER A 113 -5.18 -14.14 17.42
CA SER A 113 -5.10 -13.77 18.84
C SER A 113 -4.02 -12.72 19.09
N ALA A 114 -2.83 -12.94 18.53
CA ALA A 114 -1.74 -11.99 18.67
C ALA A 114 -2.02 -10.66 17.94
N PHE A 115 -2.81 -10.68 16.85
CA PHE A 115 -3.26 -9.47 16.17
C PHE A 115 -4.24 -8.66 17.03
N ASP A 116 -5.19 -9.32 17.71
CA ASP A 116 -6.11 -8.64 18.64
C ASP A 116 -5.31 -7.94 19.75
N ASP A 117 -4.37 -8.64 20.37
CA ASP A 117 -3.46 -8.06 21.38
C ASP A 117 -2.64 -6.89 20.80
N PHE A 118 -2.14 -7.03 19.57
CA PHE A 118 -1.36 -5.98 18.90
C PHE A 118 -2.19 -4.71 18.70
N ILE A 119 -3.43 -4.83 18.24
CA ILE A 119 -4.31 -3.68 18.04
C ILE A 119 -4.67 -3.03 19.38
N GLU A 120 -5.03 -3.79 20.41
CA GLU A 120 -5.35 -3.24 21.73
C GLU A 120 -4.20 -2.42 22.33
N ASN A 121 -2.97 -2.94 22.19
CA ASN A 121 -1.77 -2.27 22.70
C ASN A 121 -1.37 -1.02 21.91
N HIS A 122 -1.81 -0.89 20.65
CA HIS A 122 -1.46 0.24 19.78
C HIS A 122 -2.64 1.19 19.47
N ALA A 123 -3.86 0.83 19.85
CA ALA A 123 -5.06 1.63 19.67
C ALA A 123 -5.10 2.89 20.57
N ILE A 124 -4.24 2.99 21.57
CA ILE A 124 -4.32 4.03 22.63
C ILE A 124 -3.47 5.28 22.34
N SER A 125 -2.66 5.32 21.26
CA SER A 125 -1.78 6.49 20.99
C SER A 125 -2.32 7.52 20.00
N SER A 126 -3.62 7.51 19.68
CA SER A 126 -4.24 8.60 18.90
C SER A 126 -5.66 8.94 19.36
N GLY A 127 -5.77 9.75 20.41
CA GLY A 127 -6.76 10.82 20.49
C GLY A 127 -8.24 10.54 20.19
N ILE A 128 -8.77 9.34 20.42
CA ILE A 128 -10.23 9.16 20.51
C ILE A 128 -10.64 9.62 21.91
N SER A 129 -10.72 10.95 22.06
CA SER A 129 -11.42 11.56 23.17
C SER A 129 -12.87 11.09 23.13
N GLN A 130 -13.34 10.60 24.27
CA GLN A 130 -14.71 10.22 24.53
C GLN A 130 -15.70 11.23 23.90
N ARG A 131 -16.59 10.74 23.04
CA ARG A 131 -17.94 11.29 22.91
C ARG A 131 -18.95 10.21 23.23
N SER A 132 -18.98 9.88 24.52
CA SER A 132 -20.25 9.66 25.22
C SER A 132 -21.06 10.95 25.17
N ASN A 133 -22.38 10.81 24.95
CA ASN A 133 -23.42 11.85 24.94
C ASN A 133 -23.53 12.75 23.70
N LEU A 134 -24.47 12.40 22.81
CA LEU A 134 -25.66 13.23 22.67
C LEU A 134 -26.86 12.37 22.19
N LEU A 135 -27.82 12.19 23.10
CA LEU A 135 -29.23 12.07 22.75
C LEU A 135 -29.63 13.39 22.08
N THR A 136 -30.06 13.36 20.82
CA THR A 136 -31.34 13.89 20.30
C THR A 136 -31.44 13.49 18.83
#